data_AF-A0A9E2ZSG5-F1
#
_entry.id   AF-A0A9E2ZSG5-F1
#
_cell.length_a   1.000
_cell.length_b   1.000
_cell.length_c   1.000
_cell.angle_alpha   90.00
_cell.angle_beta   90.00
_cell.angle_gamma   90.00
#
_symmetry.space_group_name_H-M   'P 1'
#
loop_
_entity.id
_entity.type
_entity.pdbx_description
1 polymer ?
#
loop_
_entity_poly.entity_id
_entity_poly.type
_entity_poly.pdbx_seq_one_letter_code
_entity_poly.pdbx_strand_id
1 'polypeptide(L)'
;MSAGDGHVLGPGECLSARDALALYTTRAAFACHRDREIGSLEPGKLADFVVLDTNPLQAEPEQIPGIRILATVLGGTPVYQSGSIFPGL
;
A
#
# COMPACT_ATOMS: atom_id res chain seq x y z
N MET A 1 0.30 4.74 16.64
CA MET A 1 1.40 5.39 15.89
C MET A 1 2.64 5.40 16.79
N SER A 2 3.84 5.11 16.28
CA SER A 2 5.04 5.16 17.11
C SER A 2 5.66 6.56 17.06
N ALA A 3 6.04 7.10 18.22
CA ALA A 3 6.98 8.22 18.26
C ALA A 3 8.34 7.77 17.67
N GLY A 4 9.17 8.70 17.19
CA GLY A 4 10.43 8.42 16.46
C GLY A 4 11.47 7.60 17.25
N ASP A 5 11.18 7.31 18.51
CA ASP A 5 11.92 6.57 19.53
C ASP A 5 11.32 5.16 19.80
N GLY A 6 10.35 4.70 18.99
CA GLY A 6 9.80 3.34 19.06
C GLY A 6 8.66 3.14 20.08
N HIS A 7 8.26 4.21 20.77
CA HIS A 7 7.19 4.14 21.76
C HIS A 7 5.80 4.15 21.11
N VAL A 8 5.01 3.12 21.41
CA VAL A 8 3.60 3.01 20.99
C VAL A 8 2.75 4.06 21.70
N LEU A 9 2.22 5.01 20.94
CA LEU A 9 1.22 5.96 21.42
C LEU A 9 -0.17 5.37 21.25
N GLY A 10 -0.96 5.40 22.33
CA GLY A 10 -2.35 4.92 22.34
C GLY A 10 -2.47 3.45 21.93
N PRO A 11 -2.07 2.47 22.78
CA PRO A 11 -2.06 1.05 22.40
C PRO A 11 -3.43 0.53 21.93
N GLY A 12 -4.53 1.06 22.47
CA GLY A 12 -5.89 0.73 22.06
C GLY A 12 -6.34 1.37 20.74
N GLU A 13 -5.58 2.32 20.21
CA GLU A 13 -5.83 3.02 18.94
C GLU A 13 -4.96 2.45 17.80
N CYS A 14 -4.16 1.42 18.08
CA CYS A 14 -3.39 0.72 17.07
C CYS A 14 -4.31 0.03 16.07
N LEU A 15 -4.05 0.28 14.79
CA LEU A 15 -4.76 -0.35 13.70
C LEU A 15 -4.21 -1.75 13.45
N SER A 16 -5.09 -2.66 13.02
CA SER A 16 -4.64 -3.89 12.39
C SER A 16 -3.94 -3.57 11.06
N ALA A 17 -3.01 -4.43 10.62
CA ALA A 17 -2.35 -4.27 9.32
C ALA A 17 -3.37 -4.23 8.15
N ARG A 18 -4.47 -4.97 8.28
CA ARG A 18 -5.56 -4.97 7.30
C ARG A 18 -6.31 -3.65 7.27
N ASP A 19 -6.62 -3.08 8.44
CA ASP A 19 -7.27 -1.77 8.51
C ASP A 19 -6.36 -0.66 7.96
N ALA A 20 -5.07 -0.71 8.30
CA ALA A 20 -4.07 0.22 7.75
C ALA A 20 -4.01 0.12 6.21
N LEU A 21 -3.92 -1.09 5.65
CA LEU A 21 -3.93 -1.27 4.19
C LEU A 21 -5.20 -0.72 3.54
N ALA A 22 -6.37 -1.00 4.13
CA ALA A 22 -7.64 -0.49 3.63
C ALA A 22 -7.71 1.04 3.71
N LEU A 23 -7.19 1.65 4.78
CA LEU A 23 -7.12 3.11 4.94
C LEU A 23 -6.27 3.79 3.86
N TYR A 24 -5.21 3.15 3.39
CA TYR A 24 -4.39 3.65 2.28
C TYR A 24 -4.91 3.27 0.89
N THR A 25 -5.95 2.46 0.78
CA THR A 25 -6.47 1.95 -0.51
C THR A 25 -7.97 2.20 -0.64
N THR A 26 -8.79 1.19 -0.35
CA THR A 26 -10.24 1.21 -0.57
C THR A 26 -10.96 2.28 0.25
N ARG A 27 -10.62 2.45 1.52
CA ARG A 27 -11.26 3.44 2.40
C ARG A 27 -10.83 4.87 2.06
N ALA A 28 -9.58 5.09 1.64
CA ALA A 28 -9.16 6.39 1.09
C ALA A 28 -9.93 6.72 -0.19
N ALA A 29 -10.02 5.78 -1.13
CA ALA A 29 -10.76 5.98 -2.37
C ALA A 29 -12.24 6.32 -2.10
N PHE A 30 -12.89 5.59 -1.18
CA PHE A 30 -14.25 5.87 -0.75
C PHE A 30 -14.39 7.26 -0.10
N ALA A 31 -13.48 7.63 0.81
CA ALA A 31 -13.48 8.94 1.47
C ALA A 31 -13.30 10.10 0.47
N CYS A 32 -12.62 9.85 -0.64
CA CYS A 32 -12.47 10.80 -1.74
C CYS A 32 -13.58 10.72 -2.81
N HIS A 33 -14.60 9.86 -2.64
CA HIS A 33 -15.64 9.58 -3.64
C HIS A 33 -15.09 9.09 -5.00
N ARG A 34 -13.99 8.35 -4.97
CA ARG A 34 -13.31 7.78 -6.15
C ARG A 34 -13.22 6.25 -6.11
N ASP A 35 -14.05 5.60 -5.29
CA ASP A 35 -14.10 4.14 -5.13
C ASP A 35 -14.48 3.38 -6.42
N ARG A 36 -15.07 4.08 -7.40
CA ARG A 36 -15.34 3.57 -8.75
C ARG A 36 -14.16 3.68 -9.71
N GLU A 37 -13.11 4.42 -9.34
CA GLU A 37 -11.97 4.72 -10.21
C GLU A 37 -10.65 4.13 -9.67
N ILE A 38 -10.44 4.16 -8.35
CA ILE A 38 -9.17 3.80 -7.68
C ILE A 38 -9.40 3.00 -6.39
N GLY A 39 -8.32 2.53 -5.79
CA GLY A 39 -8.32 1.93 -4.45
C GLY A 39 -8.54 0.41 -4.42
N SER A 40 -8.91 -0.21 -5.55
CA SER A 40 -8.87 -1.67 -5.73
C SER A 40 -8.49 -2.04 -7.16
N LEU A 41 -7.98 -3.27 -7.33
CA LEU A 41 -7.63 -3.83 -8.64
C LEU A 41 -8.82 -4.64 -9.18
N GLU A 42 -9.69 -3.96 -9.91
CA GLU A 42 -10.89 -4.51 -10.55
C GLU A 42 -11.00 -4.02 -12.00
N PRO A 43 -11.59 -4.79 -12.93
CA PRO A 43 -11.84 -4.33 -14.28
C PRO A 43 -12.61 -2.99 -14.31
N GLY A 44 -12.14 -2.05 -15.12
CA GLY A 44 -12.72 -0.71 -15.27
C GLY A 44 -12.13 0.36 -14.34
N LYS A 45 -11.30 0.00 -13.37
CA LYS A 45 -10.55 0.94 -12.52
C LYS A 45 -9.15 1.21 -13.07
N LEU A 46 -8.51 2.28 -12.58
CA LEU A 46 -7.10 2.54 -12.86
C LEU A 46 -6.24 1.45 -12.24
N ALA A 47 -5.25 0.98 -13.01
CA ALA A 47 -4.22 0.08 -12.52
C ALA A 47 -3.13 0.88 -11.77
N ASP A 48 -3.53 1.47 -10.64
CA ASP A 48 -2.66 2.17 -9.69
C ASP A 48 -2.27 1.21 -8.55
N PHE A 49 -1.03 0.72 -8.55
CA PHE A 49 -0.55 -0.19 -7.52
C PHE A 49 0.97 -0.19 -7.34
N VAL A 50 1.41 -0.78 -6.23
CA VAL A 50 2.81 -1.08 -5.95
C VAL A 50 3.02 -2.58 -5.81
N VAL A 51 4.20 -3.05 -6.19
CA VAL A 51 4.68 -4.41 -5.91
C VAL A 51 5.66 -4.32 -4.75
N LEU A 52 5.42 -5.08 -3.70
CA LEU A 52 6.24 -5.10 -2.48
C LEU A 52 7.04 -6.39 -2.41
N ASP A 53 8.26 -6.35 -1.87
CA ASP A 53 9.07 -7.55 -1.66
C ASP A 53 8.61 -8.41 -0.48
N THR A 54 7.75 -7.85 0.37
CA THR A 54 7.22 -8.48 1.58
C THR A 54 5.73 -8.19 1.70
N ASN A 55 4.95 -9.18 2.15
CA ASN A 55 3.52 -8.98 2.42
C ASN A 55 3.31 -8.22 3.74
N PRO A 56 2.80 -6.97 3.71
CA PRO A 56 2.62 -6.16 4.92
C PRO A 56 1.54 -6.71 5.86
N LEU A 57 0.68 -7.63 5.41
CA LEU A 57 -0.32 -8.28 6.27
C LEU A 57 0.26 -9.40 7.13
N GLN A 58 1.50 -9.79 6.89
CA GLN A 58 2.22 -10.86 7.59
C GLN A 58 3.53 -10.39 8.21
N ALA A 59 3.91 -9.13 8.00
CA ALA A 59 5.10 -8.53 8.58
C ALA A 59 4.81 -8.03 10.00
N GLU A 60 5.81 -8.11 10.87
CA GLU A 60 5.74 -7.42 12.17
C GLU A 60 5.75 -5.90 11.94
N PRO A 61 5.06 -5.10 12.79
CA PRO A 61 4.95 -3.66 12.61
C PRO A 61 6.30 -2.95 12.42
N GLU A 62 7.34 -3.39 13.13
CA GLU A 62 8.69 -2.82 13.10
C GLU A 62 9.41 -3.10 11.77
N GLN A 63 8.97 -4.11 11.01
CA GLN A 63 9.55 -4.47 9.72
C GLN A 63 8.94 -3.66 8.57
N ILE A 64 7.73 -3.11 8.74
CA ILE A 64 7.00 -2.38 7.70
C ILE A 64 7.82 -1.24 7.07
N PRO A 65 8.54 -0.39 7.83
CA PRO A 65 9.36 0.69 7.25
C PRO A 65 10.49 0.19 6.33
N GLY A 66 10.91 -1.07 6.48
CA GLY A 66 11.95 -1.68 5.67
C GLY A 66 11.45 -2.41 4.42
N ILE A 67 10.13 -2.54 4.23
CA ILE A 67 9.55 -3.22 3.06
C ILE A 67 9.92 -2.44 1.81
N ARG A 68 10.54 -3.11 0.83
CA ARG A 68 10.98 -2.46 -0.40
C ARG A 68 9.89 -2.47 -1.44
N ILE A 69 9.75 -1.34 -2.12
CA ILE A 69 8.95 -1.23 -3.33
C ILE A 69 9.78 -1.79 -4.48
N LEU A 70 9.29 -2.85 -5.11
CA LEU A 70 9.88 -3.47 -6.30
C LEU A 70 9.43 -2.78 -7.58
N ALA A 71 8.19 -2.31 -7.63
CA ALA A 71 7.65 -1.56 -8.75
C ALA A 71 6.48 -0.65 -8.34
N THR A 72 6.28 0.42 -9.10
CA THR A 72 5.11 1.31 -9.01
C THR A 72 4.49 1.44 -10.39
N VAL A 73 3.18 1.25 -10.48
CA VAL A 73 2.38 1.37 -11.70
C VAL A 73 1.31 2.43 -11.47
N LEU A 74 1.17 3.36 -12.42
CA LEU A 74 0.15 4.40 -12.43
C LEU A 74 -0.65 4.31 -13.74
N GLY A 75 -1.95 4.13 -13.66
CA GLY A 75 -2.85 4.01 -14.81
C GLY A 75 -2.46 2.89 -15.76
N GLY A 76 -1.81 1.83 -15.26
CA GLY A 76 -1.28 0.72 -16.07
C GLY A 76 0.11 0.97 -16.68
N THR A 77 0.71 2.14 -16.47
CA THR A 77 2.06 2.45 -16.92
C THR A 77 3.06 2.25 -15.77
N PRO A 78 4.10 1.40 -15.92
CA PRO A 78 5.17 1.32 -14.95
C PRO A 78 5.94 2.65 -14.87
N VAL A 79 6.04 3.24 -13.69
CA VAL A 79 6.76 4.51 -13.46
C VAL A 79 8.02 4.32 -12.62
N TYR A 80 8.16 3.18 -11.96
CA TYR A 80 9.35 2.79 -11.21
C TYR A 80 9.48 1.27 -11.15
N GLN A 81 10.71 0.76 -11.25
CA GLN A 81 11.04 -0.64 -11.01
C GLN A 81 12.47 -0.77 -10.45
N SER A 82 12.67 -1.62 -9.43
CA SER A 82 14.00 -1.91 -8.85
C SER A 82 14.78 -2.99 -9.63
N GLY A 83 14.51 -3.10 -10.94
CA GLY A 83 14.90 -4.17 -11.85
C GLY A 83 13.95 -4.20 -13.06
N SER A 84 13.94 -5.27 -13.86
CA SER A 84 12.92 -5.45 -14.92
C SER A 84 11.80 -6.37 -14.43
N ILE A 85 10.80 -5.80 -13.75
CA ILE A 85 9.68 -6.55 -13.13
C ILE A 85 8.57 -6.85 -14.14
N PHE A 86 8.29 -5.90 -15.05
CA PHE A 86 7.30 -6.04 -16.12
C PHE A 86 8.03 -6.02 -17.47
N PRO A 87 8.62 -7.15 -17.91
CA PRO A 87 9.29 -7.20 -19.20
C PRO A 87 8.27 -7.02 -20.35
N GLY A 88 8.53 -6.07 -21.24
CA GLY A 88 7.67 -5.78 -22.39
C GLY A 88 6.47 -4.88 -22.10
N LEU A 89 6.42 -4.31 -20.90
CA LEU A 89 5.57 -3.18 -20.51
C LEU A 89 6.44 -1.93 -20.34
#